data_AF-A0A9W5LJY8-F1
#
_entry.id   AF-A0A9W5LJY8-F1
#
_cell.length_a   1.000
_cell.length_b   1.000
_cell.length_c   1.000
_cell.angle_alpha   90.00
_cell.angle_beta   90.00
_cell.angle_gamma   90.00
#
_symmetry.space_group_name_H-M   'P 1'
#
loop_
_entity.id
_entity.type
_entity.pdbx_description
1 polymer ?
#
loop_
_entity_poly.entity_id
_entity_poly.type
_entity_poly.pdbx_seq_one_letter_code
_entity_poly.pdbx_strand_id
1 'polypeptide(L)'
;MDANIQKVVDIAERRTISEENAAYFDDRRNQSYSVIDGLGPLTDVYRMKAGATTTINSIPADATIKKYHDEGTNSGSTSSSLGSIVSLVNTLRGPYSSTNPAKGYFQYPRPFRWESNSILVPTLVPAINPDPSKDGGFPSGHTNAAYLSAFAMAYAVPERYQELLTRASELGNNRIVAGMHSPLDVMGGRVMATGLAAAILSDPANKNLKKAAYDEAHSKLLTQTGTAEDRFSDYDMNKKQYIQRLTYGFEQINSPAKPMVVSKGAEVLLETRFPYLDNTQRRWILATTSLPSGYPVLDDPEGWGRLNLFSAADGYGAFAKDVTVNMDSSKGGFHALDRWRNDISGTGKLTKKGTGTLKLEGNNTYSGGIRIDQGTLEGDSKTAFGRGDVSNNGGTLKEEVSGKLVIGGDYKQSAKGILELNLSGKNDLLHIKGKAKMKGTLRLHFTDNYAPADGSTIITYQNRHGAFSSIETVGLPSEYKVEVIYKSNHIQLKVKAK
;
A
#
# COMPACT_ATOMS: atom_id res chain seq x y z
N MET A 1 6.17 15.32 27.72
CA MET A 1 7.30 14.37 27.64
C MET A 1 6.93 13.09 28.36
N ASP A 2 6.26 13.22 29.51
CA ASP A 2 5.77 12.14 30.37
C ASP A 2 4.88 11.15 29.62
N ALA A 3 3.90 11.61 28.82
CA ALA A 3 3.07 10.71 28.01
C ALA A 3 3.84 9.86 26.98
N ASN A 4 5.03 10.28 26.54
CA ASN A 4 5.87 9.50 25.63
C ASN A 4 6.59 8.36 26.34
N ILE A 5 7.10 8.63 27.54
CA ILE A 5 7.79 7.63 28.36
C ILE A 5 6.79 6.71 29.06
N GLN A 6 5.67 7.25 29.56
CA GLN A 6 4.59 6.49 30.19
C GLN A 6 4.05 5.38 29.27
N LYS A 7 3.89 5.64 27.96
CA LYS A 7 3.50 4.59 27.01
C LYS A 7 4.48 3.40 27.00
N VAL A 8 5.77 3.62 27.26
CA VAL A 8 6.77 2.55 27.35
C VAL A 8 6.59 1.77 28.65
N VAL A 9 6.35 2.47 29.77
CA VAL A 9 6.03 1.87 31.08
C VAL A 9 4.79 0.99 30.97
N ASP A 10 3.69 1.54 30.43
CA ASP A 10 2.42 0.82 30.23
C ASP A 10 2.59 -0.43 29.36
N ILE A 11 3.45 -0.36 28.33
CA ILE A 11 3.77 -1.54 27.50
C ILE A 11 4.58 -2.56 28.29
N ALA A 12 5.57 -2.12 29.08
CA ALA A 12 6.39 -3.03 29.88
C ALA A 12 5.58 -3.80 30.93
N GLU A 13 4.53 -3.18 31.50
CA GLU A 13 3.65 -3.82 32.49
C GLU A 13 2.72 -4.89 31.88
N ARG A 14 2.39 -4.78 30.59
CA ARG A 14 1.38 -5.63 29.93
C ARG A 14 1.91 -6.54 28.83
N ARG A 15 3.17 -6.38 28.42
CA ARG A 15 3.74 -7.15 27.31
C ARG A 15 3.76 -8.65 27.64
N THR A 16 3.47 -9.44 26.64
CA THR A 16 3.48 -10.91 26.71
C THR A 16 4.88 -11.45 26.43
N ILE A 17 5.15 -12.69 26.85
CA ILE A 17 6.41 -13.40 26.53
C ILE A 17 6.64 -13.46 25.00
N SER A 18 5.57 -13.60 24.21
CA SER A 18 5.67 -13.60 22.75
C SER A 18 6.18 -12.25 22.20
N GLU A 19 5.69 -11.14 22.75
CA GLU A 19 6.15 -9.79 22.40
C GLU A 19 7.59 -9.54 22.87
N GLU A 20 7.96 -10.03 24.06
CA GLU A 20 9.35 -9.96 24.54
C GLU A 20 10.31 -10.73 23.63
N ASN A 21 9.92 -11.93 23.21
CA ASN A 21 10.72 -12.75 22.30
C ASN A 21 10.85 -12.08 20.92
N ALA A 22 9.77 -11.53 20.38
CA ALA A 22 9.81 -10.78 19.12
C ALA A 22 10.72 -9.55 19.23
N ALA A 23 10.65 -8.82 20.35
CA ALA A 23 11.52 -7.69 20.63
C ALA A 23 13.00 -8.07 20.73
N TYR A 24 13.30 -9.22 21.36
CA TYR A 24 14.67 -9.74 21.39
C TYR A 24 15.20 -10.05 19.99
N PHE A 25 14.43 -10.77 19.17
CA PHE A 25 14.87 -11.12 17.81
C PHE A 25 15.11 -9.88 16.94
N ASP A 26 14.19 -8.91 16.96
CA ASP A 26 14.33 -7.69 16.18
C ASP A 26 15.42 -6.74 16.68
N ASP A 27 15.76 -6.83 17.98
CA ASP A 27 16.91 -6.12 18.53
C ASP A 27 18.24 -6.77 18.17
N ARG A 28 18.27 -8.10 18.17
CA ARG A 28 19.55 -8.82 18.08
C ARG A 28 19.92 -9.23 16.68
N ARG A 29 18.95 -9.51 15.82
CA ARG A 29 19.15 -9.72 14.38
C ARG A 29 19.48 -8.42 13.67
N ASN A 30 20.18 -8.53 12.55
CA ASN A 30 20.27 -7.41 11.63
C ASN A 30 18.88 -7.02 11.10
N GLN A 31 18.60 -5.71 11.04
CA GLN A 31 17.27 -5.21 10.65
C GLN A 31 16.95 -5.57 9.19
N SER A 32 17.95 -5.60 8.31
CA SER A 32 17.73 -6.02 6.91
C SER A 32 17.37 -7.50 6.80
N TYR A 33 17.88 -8.36 7.67
CA TYR A 33 17.47 -9.77 7.71
C TYR A 33 16.02 -9.91 8.18
N SER A 34 15.66 -9.15 9.21
CA SER A 34 14.34 -9.18 9.84
C SER A 34 13.23 -8.64 8.93
N VAL A 35 13.53 -7.62 8.11
CA VAL A 35 12.58 -7.05 7.15
C VAL A 35 12.22 -8.00 6.00
N ILE A 36 13.06 -9.01 5.71
CA ILE A 36 12.77 -10.02 4.68
C ILE A 36 11.42 -10.72 4.93
N ASP A 37 11.00 -10.86 6.20
CA ASP A 37 9.70 -11.45 6.56
C ASP A 37 8.50 -10.73 5.89
N GLY A 38 8.64 -9.46 5.52
CA GLY A 38 7.61 -8.70 4.80
C GLY A 38 7.37 -9.19 3.36
N LEU A 39 8.26 -10.01 2.81
CA LEU A 39 8.06 -10.70 1.52
C LEU A 39 7.08 -11.89 1.63
N GLY A 40 6.65 -12.24 2.86
CA GLY A 40 5.63 -13.27 3.12
C GLY A 40 6.07 -14.63 2.59
N PRO A 41 5.31 -15.28 1.69
CA PRO A 41 5.66 -16.60 1.18
C PRO A 41 7.05 -16.64 0.56
N LEU A 42 7.53 -15.53 -0.02
CA LEU A 42 8.82 -15.44 -0.68
C LEU A 42 10.02 -15.28 0.28
N THR A 43 9.79 -15.26 1.61
CA THR A 43 10.83 -15.03 2.62
C THR A 43 11.96 -16.07 2.54
N ASP A 44 11.61 -17.35 2.48
CA ASP A 44 12.54 -18.47 2.37
C ASP A 44 13.30 -18.44 1.03
N VAL A 45 12.59 -18.18 -0.08
CA VAL A 45 13.16 -18.03 -1.41
C VAL A 45 14.17 -16.90 -1.45
N TYR A 46 13.83 -15.73 -0.91
CA TYR A 46 14.75 -14.59 -0.84
C TYR A 46 15.98 -14.96 -0.03
N ARG A 47 15.82 -15.52 1.18
CA ARG A 47 16.96 -15.89 2.05
C ARG A 47 17.91 -16.86 1.35
N MET A 48 17.38 -17.88 0.70
CA MET A 48 18.18 -18.83 -0.08
C MET A 48 18.90 -18.14 -1.26
N LYS A 49 18.16 -17.43 -2.11
CA LYS A 49 18.69 -16.86 -3.36
C LYS A 49 19.63 -15.68 -3.15
N ALA A 50 19.40 -14.88 -2.11
CA ALA A 50 20.26 -13.78 -1.70
C ALA A 50 21.44 -14.27 -0.83
N GLY A 51 21.36 -15.48 -0.28
CA GLY A 51 22.30 -15.98 0.71
C GLY A 51 22.23 -15.19 2.02
N ALA A 52 21.03 -14.79 2.44
CA ALA A 52 20.77 -14.03 3.67
C ALA A 52 20.66 -14.98 4.88
N THR A 53 21.52 -14.78 5.88
CA THR A 53 21.60 -15.61 7.09
C THR A 53 21.59 -14.76 8.37
N THR A 54 21.25 -15.40 9.49
CA THR A 54 21.40 -14.86 10.84
C THR A 54 21.96 -15.94 11.76
N THR A 55 22.74 -15.54 12.77
CA THR A 55 23.16 -16.43 13.86
C THR A 55 22.19 -16.42 15.04
N ILE A 56 21.23 -15.48 15.08
CA ILE A 56 20.24 -15.33 16.17
C ILE A 56 18.97 -16.12 15.82
N ASN A 57 19.06 -17.45 15.88
CA ASN A 57 17.95 -18.36 15.55
C ASN A 57 17.11 -18.75 16.77
N SER A 58 17.63 -18.51 17.98
CA SER A 58 16.95 -18.76 19.26
C SER A 58 17.38 -17.71 20.29
N ILE A 59 16.72 -17.72 21.45
CA ILE A 59 17.10 -16.91 22.61
C ILE A 59 17.94 -17.79 23.53
N PRO A 60 19.25 -17.51 23.71
CA PRO A 60 20.09 -18.28 24.63
C PRO A 60 19.60 -18.19 26.07
N ALA A 61 19.75 -19.28 26.84
CA ALA A 61 19.32 -19.34 28.24
C ALA A 61 20.02 -18.30 29.13
N ASP A 62 21.24 -17.87 28.76
CA ASP A 62 22.04 -16.86 29.46
C ASP A 62 21.88 -15.44 28.87
N ALA A 63 20.92 -15.22 27.97
CA ALA A 63 20.71 -13.92 27.30
C ALA A 63 20.38 -12.76 28.27
N THR A 64 19.94 -13.06 29.50
CA THR A 64 19.71 -12.05 30.54
C THR A 64 20.98 -11.45 31.12
N ILE A 65 22.13 -12.13 30.96
CA ILE A 65 23.44 -11.69 31.48
C ILE A 65 24.49 -11.52 30.38
N LYS A 66 24.24 -12.02 29.17
CA LYS A 66 25.17 -11.96 28.05
C LYS A 66 24.52 -11.42 26.78
N LYS A 67 25.19 -10.46 26.15
CA LYS A 67 24.80 -9.91 24.85
C LYS A 67 25.27 -10.81 23.70
N TYR A 68 24.39 -11.04 22.74
CA TYR A 68 24.68 -11.78 21.51
C TYR A 68 24.64 -10.87 20.29
N HIS A 69 25.62 -11.05 19.40
CA HIS A 69 25.74 -10.31 18.15
C HIS A 69 25.35 -11.21 16.98
N ASP A 70 24.62 -10.64 16.02
CA ASP A 70 24.31 -11.31 14.77
C ASP A 70 25.51 -11.22 13.83
N GLU A 71 26.06 -12.37 13.47
CA GLU A 71 27.23 -12.52 12.59
C GLU A 71 26.81 -13.08 11.22
N GLY A 72 25.51 -12.98 10.89
CA GLY A 72 24.98 -13.39 9.60
C GLY A 72 25.29 -12.42 8.45
N THR A 73 24.79 -12.75 7.26
CA THR A 73 24.99 -11.95 6.04
C THR A 73 23.93 -10.86 5.83
N ASN A 74 23.13 -10.53 6.85
CA ASN A 74 22.14 -9.46 6.82
C ASN A 74 21.06 -9.67 5.73
N SER A 75 20.99 -8.81 4.71
CA SER A 75 20.13 -8.99 3.53
C SER A 75 20.67 -9.99 2.50
N GLY A 76 21.89 -10.49 2.68
CA GLY A 76 22.54 -11.43 1.76
C GLY A 76 23.83 -10.88 1.14
N SER A 77 24.28 -11.54 0.07
CA SER A 77 25.51 -11.18 -0.66
C SER A 77 25.22 -10.46 -1.96
N THR A 78 26.03 -9.45 -2.30
CA THR A 78 25.97 -8.75 -3.60
C THR A 78 26.43 -9.61 -4.77
N SER A 79 27.13 -10.73 -4.50
CA SER A 79 27.49 -11.75 -5.49
C SER A 79 26.44 -12.85 -5.68
N SER A 80 25.32 -12.78 -4.95
CA SER A 80 24.25 -13.78 -5.00
C SER A 80 23.36 -13.64 -6.24
N SER A 81 22.41 -14.57 -6.40
CA SER A 81 21.44 -14.50 -7.50
C SER A 81 20.47 -13.32 -7.40
N LEU A 82 20.35 -12.70 -6.22
CA LEU A 82 19.58 -11.47 -5.94
C LEU A 82 20.52 -10.29 -5.59
N GLY A 83 21.75 -10.31 -6.11
CA GLY A 83 22.80 -9.38 -5.75
C GLY A 83 22.47 -7.90 -6.02
N SER A 84 21.60 -7.59 -6.99
CA SER A 84 21.18 -6.22 -7.28
C SER A 84 20.20 -5.70 -6.22
N ILE A 85 19.28 -6.55 -5.75
CA ILE A 85 18.39 -6.21 -4.62
C ILE A 85 19.21 -5.99 -3.35
N VAL A 86 20.16 -6.88 -3.06
CA VAL A 86 21.08 -6.74 -1.91
C VAL A 86 21.91 -5.46 -2.03
N SER A 87 22.43 -5.15 -3.21
CA SER A 87 23.17 -3.92 -3.46
C SER A 87 22.31 -2.68 -3.25
N LEU A 88 21.04 -2.70 -3.66
CA LEU A 88 20.11 -1.59 -3.39
C LEU A 88 19.84 -1.40 -1.89
N VAL A 89 19.64 -2.50 -1.14
CA VAL A 89 19.51 -2.45 0.33
C VAL A 89 20.76 -1.85 0.97
N ASN A 90 21.95 -2.30 0.55
CA ASN A 90 23.22 -1.78 1.06
C ASN A 90 23.42 -0.29 0.72
N THR A 91 23.01 0.15 -0.47
CA THR A 91 23.06 1.57 -0.87
C THR A 91 22.16 2.43 0.02
N LEU A 92 20.91 2.02 0.27
CA LEU A 92 20.01 2.77 1.15
C LEU A 92 20.47 2.75 2.61
N ARG A 93 21.13 1.68 3.05
CA ARG A 93 21.75 1.56 4.38
C ARG A 93 23.19 2.06 4.44
N GLY A 94 23.63 2.76 3.41
CA GLY A 94 25.00 3.24 3.28
C GLY A 94 25.41 4.25 4.35
N PRO A 95 26.65 4.76 4.28
CA PRO A 95 27.26 5.58 5.32
C PRO A 95 26.52 6.91 5.58
N TYR A 96 25.76 7.41 4.61
CA TYR A 96 25.00 8.67 4.73
C TYR A 96 23.62 8.51 5.37
N SER A 97 23.26 7.29 5.78
CA SER A 97 21.94 6.97 6.31
C SER A 97 21.91 6.78 7.83
N SER A 98 22.92 7.28 8.53
CA SER A 98 23.06 7.09 9.98
C SER A 98 22.26 8.10 10.80
N THR A 99 21.65 7.63 11.89
CA THR A 99 21.00 8.48 12.90
C THR A 99 21.99 9.13 13.86
N ASN A 100 23.27 8.77 13.82
CA ASN A 100 24.27 9.19 14.82
C ASN A 100 24.46 10.71 14.93
N PRO A 101 24.50 11.50 13.83
CA PRO A 101 24.62 12.96 13.95
C PRO A 101 23.46 13.58 14.74
N ALA A 102 22.23 13.15 14.47
CA ALA A 102 21.05 13.62 15.21
C ALA A 102 21.07 13.15 16.68
N LYS A 103 21.47 11.89 16.94
CA LYS A 103 21.64 11.39 18.31
C LYS A 103 22.66 12.21 19.11
N GLY A 104 23.78 12.56 18.48
CA GLY A 104 24.82 13.39 19.09
C GLY A 104 24.35 14.82 19.37
N TYR A 105 23.48 15.37 18.52
CA TYR A 105 22.91 16.70 18.71
C TYR A 105 21.85 16.75 19.81
N PHE A 106 20.83 15.87 19.74
CA PHE A 106 19.70 15.92 20.68
C PHE A 106 20.03 15.32 22.04
N GLN A 107 20.93 14.33 22.10
CA GLN A 107 21.29 13.61 23.32
C GLN A 107 20.09 13.13 24.17
N TYR A 108 18.95 12.88 23.51
CA TYR A 108 17.71 12.47 24.18
C TYR A 108 17.91 11.09 24.80
N PRO A 109 17.77 10.89 26.13
CA PRO A 109 18.06 9.59 26.72
C PRO A 109 16.99 8.54 26.37
N ARG A 110 17.36 7.26 26.38
CA ARG A 110 16.41 6.14 26.18
C ARG A 110 15.44 6.01 27.37
N PRO A 111 14.24 5.44 27.18
CA PRO A 111 13.23 5.34 28.24
C PRO A 111 13.73 4.74 29.56
N PHE A 112 14.50 3.64 29.50
CA PHE A 112 15.00 2.99 30.71
C PHE A 112 16.01 3.85 31.51
N ARG A 113 16.59 4.89 30.88
CA ARG A 113 17.46 5.87 31.56
C ARG A 113 16.69 6.99 32.21
N TRP A 114 15.41 7.15 31.89
CA TRP A 114 14.51 8.12 32.51
C TRP A 114 13.81 7.50 33.71
N GLU A 115 13.34 6.26 33.53
CA GLU A 115 12.59 5.54 34.54
C GLU A 115 13.50 4.58 35.32
N SER A 116 13.62 3.34 34.83
CA SER A 116 14.42 2.28 35.43
C SER A 116 14.66 1.17 34.42
N ASN A 117 15.67 0.34 34.66
CA ASN A 117 15.90 -0.87 33.87
C ASN A 117 14.77 -1.91 33.97
N SER A 118 13.83 -1.79 34.93
CA SER A 118 12.68 -2.69 35.05
C SER A 118 11.76 -2.68 33.82
N ILE A 119 11.78 -1.60 33.03
CA ILE A 119 10.97 -1.51 31.80
C ILE A 119 11.63 -2.18 30.59
N LEU A 120 12.88 -2.62 30.71
CA LEU A 120 13.56 -3.35 29.63
C LEU A 120 13.08 -4.79 29.57
N VAL A 121 13.06 -5.36 28.37
CA VAL A 121 12.96 -6.81 28.21
C VAL A 121 14.19 -7.45 28.87
N PRO A 122 14.05 -8.41 29.80
CA PRO A 122 15.17 -8.92 30.60
C PRO A 122 16.35 -9.44 29.76
N THR A 123 16.09 -10.11 28.64
CA THR A 123 17.10 -10.65 27.71
C THR A 123 17.83 -9.57 26.90
N LEU A 124 17.45 -8.30 27.06
CA LEU A 124 18.08 -7.15 26.41
C LEU A 124 18.81 -6.23 27.40
N VAL A 125 18.78 -6.51 28.71
CA VAL A 125 19.55 -5.75 29.72
C VAL A 125 21.05 -5.71 29.38
N PRO A 126 21.70 -6.81 28.92
CA PRO A 126 23.11 -6.76 28.52
C PRO A 126 23.41 -5.88 27.29
N ALA A 127 22.37 -5.41 26.57
CA ALA A 127 22.54 -4.54 25.41
C ALA A 127 22.67 -3.05 25.77
N ILE A 128 22.45 -2.67 27.04
CA ILE A 128 22.66 -1.31 27.52
C ILE A 128 24.12 -0.91 27.30
N ASN A 129 24.34 0.26 26.69
CA ASN A 129 25.69 0.82 26.60
C ASN A 129 26.11 1.36 27.97
N PRO A 130 27.25 0.97 28.56
CA PRO A 130 27.69 1.51 29.85
C PRO A 130 27.94 3.02 29.81
N ASP A 131 28.22 3.60 28.63
CA ASP A 131 28.41 5.04 28.42
C ASP A 131 27.08 5.69 27.98
N PRO A 132 26.38 6.46 28.84
CA PRO A 132 25.10 7.07 28.50
C PRO A 132 25.18 8.07 27.33
N SER A 133 26.35 8.70 27.14
CA SER A 133 26.55 9.68 26.05
C SER A 133 26.53 9.02 24.67
N LYS A 134 26.80 7.72 24.61
CA LYS A 134 26.77 6.89 23.39
C LYS A 134 25.47 6.10 23.25
N ASP A 135 24.44 6.47 24.02
CA ASP A 135 23.21 5.70 24.14
C ASP A 135 21.93 6.54 23.96
N GLY A 136 21.98 7.51 23.04
CA GLY A 136 20.83 8.36 22.72
C GLY A 136 19.65 7.58 22.13
N GLY A 137 18.44 7.96 22.52
CA GLY A 137 17.15 7.46 22.03
C GLY A 137 16.76 8.05 20.68
N PHE A 138 16.71 9.38 20.54
CA PHE A 138 16.13 10.05 19.38
C PHE A 138 17.15 10.38 18.27
N PRO A 139 16.85 10.10 16.99
CA PRO A 139 15.83 9.17 16.48
C PRO A 139 16.33 7.71 16.56
N SER A 140 15.42 6.73 16.50
CA SER A 140 15.81 5.31 16.57
C SER A 140 16.57 4.84 15.33
N GLY A 141 17.82 4.39 15.53
CA GLY A 141 18.66 3.84 14.47
C GLY A 141 18.16 2.50 13.92
N HIS A 142 17.61 1.64 14.79
CA HIS A 142 17.02 0.36 14.38
C HIS A 142 15.78 0.57 13.50
N THR A 143 14.88 1.48 13.90
CA THR A 143 13.72 1.83 13.08
C THR A 143 14.16 2.41 11.74
N ASN A 144 15.12 3.35 11.74
CA ASN A 144 15.65 3.93 10.52
C ASN A 144 16.22 2.87 9.57
N ALA A 145 17.05 1.94 10.06
CA ALA A 145 17.63 0.86 9.27
C ALA A 145 16.57 -0.11 8.71
N ALA A 146 15.53 -0.41 9.49
CA ALA A 146 14.44 -1.27 9.05
C ALA A 146 13.64 -0.62 7.91
N TYR A 147 13.26 0.66 8.06
CA TYR A 147 12.54 1.39 7.01
C TYR A 147 13.38 1.56 5.74
N LEU A 148 14.68 1.87 5.84
CA LEU A 148 15.57 1.95 4.67
C LEU A 148 15.67 0.60 3.92
N SER A 149 15.76 -0.51 4.66
CA SER A 149 15.72 -1.85 4.06
C SER A 149 14.39 -2.10 3.36
N ALA A 150 13.28 -1.78 4.02
CA ALA A 150 11.94 -1.97 3.47
C ALA A 150 11.71 -1.09 2.24
N PHE A 151 12.20 0.15 2.20
CA PHE A 151 12.11 1.00 1.02
C PHE A 151 12.88 0.43 -0.17
N ALA A 152 14.09 -0.09 0.04
CA ALA A 152 14.86 -0.76 -1.02
C ALA A 152 14.12 -1.99 -1.55
N MET A 153 13.63 -2.85 -0.65
CA MET A 153 12.90 -4.06 -1.03
C MET A 153 11.56 -3.73 -1.68
N ALA A 154 10.82 -2.73 -1.19
CA ALA A 154 9.52 -2.34 -1.73
C ALA A 154 9.65 -1.62 -3.07
N TYR A 155 10.79 -0.95 -3.32
CA TYR A 155 11.11 -0.46 -4.65
C TYR A 155 11.31 -1.62 -5.63
N ALA A 156 12.05 -2.66 -5.24
CA ALA A 156 12.31 -3.82 -6.08
C ALA A 156 11.08 -4.75 -6.24
N VAL A 157 10.27 -4.90 -5.19
CA VAL A 157 9.12 -5.81 -5.07
C VAL A 157 7.87 -5.02 -4.66
N PRO A 158 7.35 -4.12 -5.52
CA PRO A 158 6.20 -3.28 -5.19
C PRO A 158 4.90 -4.07 -4.95
N GLU A 159 4.84 -5.34 -5.35
CA GLU A 159 3.77 -6.29 -5.04
C GLU A 159 3.65 -6.57 -3.53
N ARG A 160 4.71 -6.32 -2.76
CA ARG A 160 4.80 -6.52 -1.30
C ARG A 160 5.00 -5.21 -0.54
N TYR A 161 4.67 -4.08 -1.17
CA TYR A 161 5.01 -2.73 -0.67
C TYR A 161 4.44 -2.46 0.73
N GLN A 162 3.16 -2.76 0.94
CA GLN A 162 2.45 -2.51 2.20
C GLN A 162 2.93 -3.45 3.30
N GLU A 163 3.20 -4.71 2.98
CA GLU A 163 3.67 -5.75 3.89
C GLU A 163 5.09 -5.46 4.37
N LEU A 164 6.00 -5.06 3.47
CA LEU A 164 7.37 -4.65 3.81
C LEU A 164 7.40 -3.42 4.74
N LEU A 165 6.56 -2.42 4.46
CA LEU A 165 6.46 -1.24 5.32
C LEU A 165 5.80 -1.57 6.67
N THR A 166 4.83 -2.49 6.70
CA THR A 166 4.22 -2.98 7.93
C THR A 166 5.22 -3.75 8.78
N ARG A 167 6.07 -4.58 8.16
CA ARG A 167 7.16 -5.28 8.85
C ARG A 167 8.18 -4.31 9.45
N ALA A 168 8.59 -3.28 8.72
CA ALA A 168 9.48 -2.24 9.26
C ALA A 168 8.83 -1.46 10.42
N SER A 169 7.52 -1.21 10.32
CA SER A 169 6.73 -0.57 11.40
C SER A 169 6.65 -1.46 12.65
N GLU A 170 6.43 -2.77 12.48
CA GLU A 170 6.46 -3.78 13.55
C GLU A 170 7.83 -3.81 14.24
N LEU A 171 8.93 -3.80 13.48
CA LEU A 171 10.28 -3.75 14.06
C LEU A 171 10.48 -2.49 14.90
N GLY A 172 10.04 -1.34 14.39
CA GLY A 172 10.03 -0.09 15.15
C GLY A 172 9.25 -0.20 16.45
N ASN A 173 8.04 -0.79 16.40
CA ASN A 173 7.21 -1.02 17.59
C ASN A 173 7.89 -1.96 18.60
N ASN A 174 8.58 -3.00 18.12
CA ASN A 174 9.34 -3.93 18.96
C ASN A 174 10.48 -3.23 19.72
N ARG A 175 10.95 -2.07 19.24
CA ARG A 175 11.90 -1.22 19.98
C ARG A 175 11.29 -0.56 21.22
N ILE A 176 9.98 -0.30 21.17
CA ILE A 176 9.21 0.26 22.29
C ILE A 176 8.91 -0.85 23.29
N VAL A 177 8.46 -2.01 22.81
CA VAL A 177 8.26 -3.22 23.63
C VAL A 177 9.53 -3.60 24.38
N ALA A 178 10.69 -3.51 23.72
CA ALA A 178 12.00 -3.75 24.30
C ALA A 178 12.35 -2.81 25.49
N GLY A 179 11.66 -1.68 25.65
CA GLY A 179 12.03 -0.58 26.54
C GLY A 179 13.19 0.29 26.01
N MET A 180 13.68 -0.01 24.80
CA MET A 180 14.90 0.59 24.24
C MET A 180 14.69 1.95 23.58
N HIS A 181 13.46 2.23 23.13
CA HIS A 181 13.11 3.47 22.44
C HIS A 181 11.71 3.92 22.82
N SER A 182 11.51 5.23 22.86
CA SER A 182 10.19 5.81 23.01
C SER A 182 9.41 5.82 21.67
N PRO A 183 8.07 5.94 21.69
CA PRO A 183 7.28 6.20 20.49
C PRO A 183 7.83 7.34 19.61
N LEU A 184 8.21 8.47 20.21
CA LEU A 184 8.77 9.60 19.45
C LEU A 184 10.12 9.27 18.79
N ASP A 185 10.99 8.46 19.43
CA ASP A 185 12.23 7.99 18.82
C ASP A 185 11.96 7.17 17.55
N VAL A 186 10.96 6.28 17.63
CA VAL A 186 10.57 5.38 16.54
C VAL A 186 9.93 6.18 15.41
N MET A 187 9.03 7.12 15.73
CA MET A 187 8.46 8.05 14.75
C MET A 187 9.58 8.83 14.05
N GLY A 188 10.52 9.42 14.79
CA GLY A 188 11.65 10.16 14.22
C GLY A 188 12.54 9.30 13.34
N GLY A 189 12.78 8.03 13.71
CA GLY A 189 13.55 7.08 12.90
C GLY A 189 12.86 6.77 11.55
N ARG A 190 11.53 6.62 11.54
CA ARG A 190 10.73 6.47 10.31
C ARG A 190 10.79 7.73 9.44
N VAL A 191 10.61 8.92 10.03
CA VAL A 191 10.63 10.20 9.30
C VAL A 191 11.97 10.38 8.60
N MET A 192 13.07 10.19 9.33
CA MET A 192 14.43 10.30 8.80
C MET A 192 14.66 9.29 7.65
N ALA A 193 14.31 8.02 7.85
CA ALA A 193 14.47 6.99 6.80
C ALA A 193 13.70 7.33 5.53
N THR A 194 12.52 7.95 5.65
CA THR A 194 11.67 8.29 4.50
C THR A 194 12.33 9.36 3.62
N GLY A 195 12.84 10.43 4.23
CA GLY A 195 13.57 11.48 3.49
C GLY A 195 14.88 10.96 2.88
N LEU A 196 15.65 10.17 3.63
CA LEU A 196 16.89 9.56 3.15
C LEU A 196 16.64 8.60 1.98
N ALA A 197 15.64 7.73 2.09
CA ALA A 197 15.28 6.82 1.00
C ALA A 197 14.87 7.58 -0.26
N ALA A 198 14.05 8.64 -0.12
CA ALA A 198 13.66 9.45 -1.26
C ALA A 198 14.87 10.15 -1.92
N ALA A 199 15.81 10.68 -1.14
CA ALA A 199 17.03 11.31 -1.66
C ALA A 199 17.91 10.29 -2.41
N ILE A 200 18.21 9.16 -1.78
CA ILE A 200 19.08 8.10 -2.34
C ILE A 200 18.45 7.50 -3.59
N LEU A 201 17.15 7.20 -3.55
CA LEU A 201 16.46 6.64 -4.72
C LEU A 201 16.34 7.67 -5.84
N SER A 202 16.27 8.98 -5.56
CA SER A 202 16.22 10.02 -6.59
C SER A 202 17.58 10.33 -7.22
N ASP A 203 18.68 9.89 -6.60
CA ASP A 203 20.02 10.13 -7.12
C ASP A 203 20.22 9.45 -8.49
N PRO A 204 20.55 10.21 -9.56
CA PRO A 204 20.83 9.65 -10.88
C PRO A 204 21.91 8.56 -10.89
N ALA A 205 22.87 8.59 -9.96
CA ALA A 205 23.90 7.56 -9.82
C ALA A 205 23.30 6.18 -9.51
N ASN A 206 22.14 6.14 -8.85
CA ASN A 206 21.46 4.90 -8.47
C ASN A 206 20.45 4.42 -9.53
N LYS A 207 20.25 5.16 -10.64
CA LYS A 207 19.26 4.83 -11.68
C LYS A 207 19.39 3.39 -12.20
N ASN A 208 20.61 2.99 -12.55
CA ASN A 208 20.87 1.65 -13.10
C ASN A 208 20.69 0.56 -12.04
N LEU A 209 21.18 0.80 -10.82
CA LEU A 209 21.06 -0.13 -9.70
C LEU A 209 19.59 -0.40 -9.33
N LYS A 210 18.80 0.66 -9.17
CA LYS A 210 17.36 0.56 -8.89
C LYS A 210 16.62 -0.24 -9.95
N LYS A 211 16.91 0.04 -11.23
CA LYS A 211 16.30 -0.70 -12.35
C LYS A 211 16.71 -2.18 -12.31
N ALA A 212 18.00 -2.46 -12.11
CA ALA A 212 18.50 -3.82 -12.03
C ALA A 212 17.87 -4.60 -10.87
N ALA A 213 17.72 -3.98 -9.69
CA ALA A 213 17.05 -4.60 -8.55
C ALA A 213 15.57 -4.93 -8.84
N TYR A 214 14.83 -4.02 -9.47
CA TYR A 214 13.46 -4.26 -9.91
C TYR A 214 13.37 -5.39 -10.93
N ASP A 215 14.16 -5.32 -12.02
CA ASP A 215 14.17 -6.34 -13.07
C ASP A 215 14.55 -7.73 -12.50
N GLU A 216 15.51 -7.77 -11.59
CA GLU A 216 15.97 -8.99 -10.92
C GLU A 216 14.88 -9.60 -10.02
N ALA A 217 14.19 -8.77 -9.23
CA ALA A 217 13.05 -9.23 -8.44
C ALA A 217 11.97 -9.88 -9.32
N HIS A 218 11.59 -9.21 -10.41
CA HIS A 218 10.51 -9.68 -11.29
C HIS A 218 10.88 -10.92 -12.09
N SER A 219 12.14 -11.06 -12.49
CA SER A 219 12.59 -12.21 -13.28
C SER A 219 12.97 -13.43 -12.42
N LYS A 220 13.52 -13.22 -11.22
CA LYS A 220 14.13 -14.29 -10.42
C LYS A 220 13.44 -14.60 -9.09
N LEU A 221 12.72 -13.64 -8.51
CA LEU A 221 12.07 -13.81 -7.20
C LEU A 221 10.55 -14.02 -7.36
N LEU A 222 9.87 -13.11 -8.05
CA LEU A 222 8.40 -13.15 -8.23
C LEU A 222 7.92 -14.30 -9.13
N THR A 223 8.83 -14.96 -9.86
CA THR A 223 8.54 -16.18 -10.63
C THR A 223 8.59 -17.46 -9.82
N GLN A 224 8.94 -17.37 -8.53
CA GLN A 224 9.11 -18.53 -7.66
C GLN A 224 7.86 -18.73 -6.79
N THR A 225 7.69 -19.96 -6.29
CA THR A 225 6.73 -20.28 -5.24
C THR A 225 7.51 -20.42 -3.93
N GLY A 226 7.17 -19.60 -2.94
CA GLY A 226 7.76 -19.69 -1.60
C GLY A 226 6.80 -20.34 -0.61
N THR A 227 7.35 -20.86 0.50
CA THR A 227 6.61 -21.70 1.46
C THR A 227 6.54 -21.11 2.86
N ALA A 228 7.19 -19.97 3.08
CA ALA A 228 7.17 -19.30 4.37
C ALA A 228 5.74 -18.83 4.73
N GLU A 229 5.45 -18.80 6.03
CA GLU A 229 4.19 -18.23 6.54
C GLU A 229 4.09 -16.73 6.18
N ASP A 230 2.95 -16.32 5.61
CA ASP A 230 2.68 -14.91 5.37
C ASP A 230 1.94 -14.26 6.56
N ARG A 231 2.71 -13.83 7.56
CA ARG A 231 2.20 -13.08 8.72
C ARG A 231 1.53 -11.75 8.36
N PHE A 232 1.72 -11.27 7.13
CA PHE A 232 1.20 -10.01 6.62
C PHE A 232 0.17 -10.22 5.50
N SER A 233 -0.45 -11.40 5.42
CA SER A 233 -1.51 -11.68 4.43
C SER A 233 -2.83 -10.94 4.71
N ASP A 234 -3.09 -10.57 5.98
CA ASP A 234 -4.27 -9.80 6.37
C ASP A 234 -4.06 -8.29 6.13
N TYR A 235 -4.61 -7.81 5.03
CA TYR A 235 -4.53 -6.41 4.62
C TYR A 235 -5.16 -5.44 5.64
N ASP A 236 -6.33 -5.76 6.21
CA ASP A 236 -7.05 -4.85 7.10
C ASP A 236 -6.34 -4.73 8.45
N MET A 237 -5.80 -5.85 8.95
CA MET A 237 -4.94 -5.84 10.14
C MET A 237 -3.67 -5.02 9.88
N ASN A 238 -2.99 -5.24 8.75
CA ASN A 238 -1.79 -4.48 8.40
C ASN A 238 -2.07 -2.97 8.35
N LYS A 239 -3.17 -2.57 7.67
CA LYS A 239 -3.61 -1.18 7.58
C LYS A 239 -3.84 -0.59 8.95
N LYS A 240 -4.64 -1.27 9.78
CA LYS A 240 -4.95 -0.82 11.15
C LYS A 240 -3.68 -0.63 11.98
N GLN A 241 -2.79 -1.61 11.98
CA GLN A 241 -1.55 -1.55 12.77
C GLN A 241 -0.60 -0.48 12.24
N TYR A 242 -0.38 -0.39 10.93
CA TYR A 242 0.52 0.60 10.35
C TYR A 242 0.03 2.02 10.64
N ILE A 243 -1.26 2.31 10.40
CA ILE A 243 -1.84 3.62 10.67
C ILE A 243 -1.76 3.98 12.15
N GLN A 244 -2.06 3.05 13.06
CA GLN A 244 -1.92 3.28 14.49
C GLN A 244 -0.47 3.62 14.89
N ARG A 245 0.52 2.97 14.29
CA ARG A 245 1.95 3.20 14.54
C ARG A 245 2.52 4.45 13.88
N LEU A 246 1.77 5.13 13.00
CA LEU A 246 2.21 6.42 12.47
C LEU A 246 2.26 7.51 13.55
N THR A 247 1.35 7.44 14.53
CA THR A 247 1.20 8.43 15.61
C THR A 247 1.27 7.82 17.01
N TYR A 248 1.21 6.49 17.15
CA TYR A 248 1.12 5.78 18.43
C TYR A 248 -0.03 6.27 19.34
N GLY A 249 -1.08 6.82 18.73
CA GLY A 249 -2.22 7.39 19.43
C GLY A 249 -1.89 8.65 20.24
N PHE A 250 -0.83 9.40 19.90
CA PHE A 250 -0.68 10.76 20.42
C PHE A 250 -1.75 11.67 19.82
N GLU A 251 -2.25 12.59 20.64
CA GLU A 251 -3.13 13.66 20.19
C GLU A 251 -2.38 14.73 19.39
N GLN A 252 -3.12 15.52 18.63
CA GLN A 252 -2.58 16.70 17.96
C GLN A 252 -2.32 17.79 19.00
N ILE A 253 -1.09 18.28 19.06
CA ILE A 253 -0.64 19.36 19.96
C ILE A 253 -0.56 20.72 19.27
N ASN A 254 -0.74 20.76 17.94
CA ASN A 254 -0.87 21.98 17.15
C ASN A 254 -2.08 21.88 16.20
N SER A 255 -2.40 22.98 15.51
CA SER A 255 -3.53 23.05 14.57
C SER A 255 -3.48 21.96 13.49
N PRO A 256 -4.61 21.29 13.19
CA PRO A 256 -4.73 20.31 12.12
C PRO A 256 -4.85 20.93 10.71
N ALA A 257 -4.86 22.25 10.61
CA ALA A 257 -5.17 22.99 9.39
C ALA A 257 -3.95 23.33 8.51
N LYS A 258 -2.72 22.91 8.86
CA LYS A 258 -1.54 23.21 8.05
C LYS A 258 -1.59 22.37 6.75
N PRO A 259 -1.57 23.01 5.57
CA PRO A 259 -1.57 22.29 4.30
C PRO A 259 -0.43 21.26 4.23
N MET A 260 -0.69 20.15 3.54
CA MET A 260 0.34 19.16 3.30
C MET A 260 1.40 19.71 2.34
N VAL A 261 2.68 19.54 2.69
CA VAL A 261 3.82 19.79 1.81
C VAL A 261 4.34 18.44 1.35
N VAL A 262 4.55 18.26 0.04
CA VAL A 262 5.21 17.06 -0.49
C VAL A 262 6.45 17.50 -1.23
N SER A 263 7.61 17.19 -0.66
CA SER A 263 8.91 17.54 -1.24
C SER A 263 9.12 16.93 -2.62
N LYS A 264 9.77 17.68 -3.51
CA LYS A 264 10.21 17.18 -4.81
C LYS A 264 11.18 16.01 -4.60
N GLY A 265 11.00 14.92 -5.34
CA GLY A 265 11.74 13.68 -5.17
C GLY A 265 10.99 12.63 -4.36
N ALA A 266 10.00 13.03 -3.53
CA ALA A 266 9.18 12.07 -2.78
C ALA A 266 8.39 11.13 -3.71
N GLU A 267 8.09 11.53 -4.95
CA GLU A 267 7.45 10.67 -5.96
C GLU A 267 8.18 9.34 -6.21
N VAL A 268 9.49 9.26 -5.92
CA VAL A 268 10.31 8.08 -6.14
C VAL A 268 9.89 6.93 -5.23
N LEU A 269 9.31 7.25 -4.06
CA LEU A 269 8.81 6.27 -3.10
C LEU A 269 7.63 5.46 -3.65
N LEU A 270 6.98 5.93 -4.71
CA LEU A 270 5.89 5.26 -5.40
C LEU A 270 6.22 4.90 -6.85
N GLU A 271 7.49 5.04 -7.26
CA GLU A 271 7.89 4.94 -8.68
C GLU A 271 7.53 3.60 -9.31
N THR A 272 7.88 2.50 -8.64
CA THR A 272 7.61 1.14 -9.11
C THR A 272 6.23 0.64 -8.71
N ARG A 273 5.60 1.25 -7.69
CA ARG A 273 4.21 0.96 -7.30
C ARG A 273 3.21 1.53 -8.32
N PHE A 274 3.46 2.71 -8.87
CA PHE A 274 2.61 3.34 -9.90
C PHE A 274 3.44 3.73 -11.14
N PRO A 275 3.93 2.75 -11.92
CA PRO A 275 4.86 3.02 -13.00
C PRO A 275 4.19 3.71 -14.21
N TYR A 276 2.86 3.72 -14.26
CA TYR A 276 2.05 4.39 -15.29
C TYR A 276 1.64 5.84 -14.95
N LEU A 277 2.00 6.33 -13.76
CA LEU A 277 1.75 7.72 -13.34
C LEU A 277 3.02 8.56 -13.45
N ASP A 278 2.87 9.85 -13.76
CA ASP A 278 3.99 10.78 -13.74
C ASP A 278 4.35 11.23 -12.30
N ASN A 279 5.48 11.94 -12.18
CA ASN A 279 5.98 12.42 -10.89
C ASN A 279 4.99 13.35 -10.17
N THR A 280 4.24 14.17 -10.91
CA THR A 280 3.26 15.10 -10.34
C THR A 280 2.08 14.35 -9.75
N GLN A 281 1.57 13.36 -10.48
CA GLN A 281 0.49 12.48 -10.05
C GLN A 281 0.87 11.66 -8.82
N ARG A 282 2.08 11.11 -8.77
CA ARG A 282 2.58 10.42 -7.56
C ARG A 282 2.68 11.35 -6.35
N ARG A 283 3.10 12.61 -6.53
CA ARG A 283 3.05 13.62 -5.45
C ARG A 283 1.61 13.97 -5.02
N TRP A 284 0.63 13.96 -5.93
CA TRP A 284 -0.77 14.14 -5.56
C TRP A 284 -1.30 12.98 -4.72
N ILE A 285 -0.92 11.74 -5.02
CA ILE A 285 -1.22 10.58 -4.18
C ILE A 285 -0.66 10.78 -2.78
N LEU A 286 0.63 11.11 -2.67
CA LEU A 286 1.28 11.38 -1.37
C LEU A 286 0.55 12.49 -0.61
N ALA A 287 0.21 13.60 -1.27
CA ALA A 287 -0.46 14.73 -0.64
C ALA A 287 -1.86 14.38 -0.13
N THR A 288 -2.63 13.62 -0.91
CA THR A 288 -4.05 13.33 -0.62
C THR A 288 -4.27 12.17 0.33
N THR A 289 -3.22 11.40 0.63
CA THR A 289 -3.26 10.27 1.59
C THR A 289 -2.53 10.58 2.90
N SER A 290 -1.85 11.73 2.99
CA SER A 290 -1.09 12.15 4.16
C SER A 290 -1.96 12.41 5.39
N LEU A 291 -1.34 12.27 6.56
CA LEU A 291 -1.96 12.61 7.84
C LEU A 291 -2.25 14.12 7.95
N PRO A 292 -3.26 14.54 8.74
CA PRO A 292 -3.43 15.94 9.10
C PRO A 292 -2.21 16.43 9.92
N SER A 293 -2.00 17.74 9.98
CA SER A 293 -0.93 18.34 10.79
C SER A 293 -1.24 18.25 12.27
N GLY A 294 -0.32 18.68 13.12
CA GLY A 294 -0.56 18.88 14.54
C GLY A 294 0.01 17.77 15.43
N TYR A 295 0.38 16.62 14.87
CA TYR A 295 0.99 15.54 15.64
C TYR A 295 2.44 15.86 16.03
N PRO A 296 2.89 15.40 17.21
CA PRO A 296 4.28 15.58 17.64
C PRO A 296 5.25 14.95 16.63
N VAL A 297 6.37 15.64 16.37
CA VAL A 297 7.47 15.20 15.46
C VAL A 297 7.09 15.15 13.97
N LEU A 298 5.81 15.22 13.58
CA LEU A 298 5.39 14.98 12.19
C LEU A 298 5.28 16.24 11.32
N ASP A 299 5.17 17.43 11.90
CA ASP A 299 5.00 18.70 11.15
C ASP A 299 6.31 19.30 10.61
N ASP A 300 7.23 18.45 10.15
CA ASP A 300 8.50 18.90 9.57
C ASP A 300 8.29 19.78 8.32
N PRO A 301 9.20 20.73 8.03
CA PRO A 301 9.02 21.67 6.91
C PRO A 301 8.91 20.99 5.53
N GLU A 302 9.51 19.82 5.36
CA GLU A 302 9.58 19.08 4.10
C GLU A 302 8.41 18.09 3.91
N GLY A 303 7.65 17.83 4.99
CA GLY A 303 6.43 17.03 5.04
C GLY A 303 6.63 15.52 5.16
N TRP A 304 7.85 15.03 5.42
CA TRP A 304 8.15 13.60 5.46
C TRP A 304 7.37 12.85 6.55
N GLY A 305 7.20 13.47 7.72
CA GLY A 305 6.57 12.85 8.89
C GLY A 305 5.10 12.53 8.70
N ARG A 306 4.41 13.34 7.87
CA ARG A 306 2.97 13.20 7.58
C ARG A 306 2.67 12.22 6.46
N LEU A 307 3.67 11.76 5.71
CA LEU A 307 3.44 10.77 4.65
C LEU A 307 2.91 9.47 5.25
N ASN A 308 1.79 9.02 4.69
CA ASN A 308 1.17 7.73 4.97
C ASN A 308 1.30 6.84 3.73
N LEU A 309 2.43 6.13 3.66
CA LEU A 309 2.80 5.36 2.47
C LEU A 309 1.98 4.08 2.31
N PHE A 310 1.39 3.57 3.40
CA PHE A 310 0.45 2.44 3.32
C PHE A 310 -0.79 2.85 2.53
N SER A 311 -1.45 3.95 2.89
CA SER A 311 -2.58 4.47 2.12
C SER A 311 -2.16 4.97 0.74
N ALA A 312 -0.98 5.57 0.60
CA ALA A 312 -0.49 6.00 -0.72
C ALA A 312 -0.40 4.84 -1.73
N ALA A 313 0.00 3.64 -1.28
CA ALA A 313 0.09 2.45 -2.13
C ALA A 313 -1.28 1.92 -2.60
N ASP A 314 -2.38 2.39 -2.02
CA ASP A 314 -3.76 2.12 -2.46
C ASP A 314 -4.28 3.15 -3.48
N GLY A 315 -3.45 4.09 -3.94
CA GLY A 315 -3.81 5.10 -4.94
C GLY A 315 -4.24 6.43 -4.33
N TYR A 316 -4.97 7.25 -5.08
CA TYR A 316 -5.36 8.60 -4.66
C TYR A 316 -6.27 8.59 -3.42
N GLY A 317 -6.13 9.57 -2.51
CA GLY A 317 -7.15 9.86 -1.49
C GLY A 317 -8.20 10.88 -1.96
N ALA A 318 -7.83 11.71 -2.94
CA ALA A 318 -8.74 12.66 -3.57
C ALA A 318 -8.26 13.05 -4.97
N PHE A 319 -9.20 13.32 -5.87
CA PHE A 319 -8.95 14.04 -7.12
C PHE A 319 -9.17 15.54 -6.89
N ALA A 320 -8.14 16.23 -6.37
CA ALA A 320 -8.17 17.69 -6.26
C ALA A 320 -8.08 18.38 -7.63
N LYS A 321 -7.61 17.67 -8.65
CA LYS A 321 -7.46 18.09 -10.04
C LYS A 321 -7.82 16.92 -10.95
N ASP A 322 -8.00 17.20 -12.24
CA ASP A 322 -8.18 16.17 -13.25
C ASP A 322 -6.97 15.23 -13.31
N VAL A 323 -7.24 13.93 -13.31
CA VAL A 323 -6.26 12.84 -13.33
C VAL A 323 -6.37 12.08 -14.64
N THR A 324 -5.25 11.84 -15.31
CA THR A 324 -5.18 10.96 -16.49
C THR A 324 -4.34 9.73 -16.18
N VAL A 325 -4.88 8.54 -16.41
CA VAL A 325 -4.19 7.26 -16.24
C VAL A 325 -3.95 6.66 -17.62
N ASN A 326 -2.71 6.38 -17.99
CA ASN A 326 -2.34 5.76 -19.26
C ASN A 326 -1.59 4.44 -19.04
N MET A 327 -2.32 3.34 -19.05
CA MET A 327 -1.83 2.00 -18.72
C MET A 327 -1.57 1.16 -19.98
N ASP A 328 -0.48 0.40 -20.00
CA ASP A 328 -0.05 -0.38 -21.17
C ASP A 328 0.05 -1.86 -20.80
N SER A 329 -0.95 -2.63 -21.26
CA SER A 329 -1.04 -4.07 -20.98
C SER A 329 0.15 -4.88 -21.51
N SER A 330 0.83 -4.42 -22.56
CA SER A 330 1.97 -5.13 -23.14
C SER A 330 3.21 -5.15 -22.21
N LYS A 331 3.25 -4.27 -21.21
CA LYS A 331 4.35 -4.16 -20.25
C LYS A 331 4.19 -5.04 -19.01
N GLY A 332 3.05 -5.71 -18.84
CA GLY A 332 2.77 -6.56 -17.68
C GLY A 332 2.73 -5.80 -16.34
N GLY A 333 2.67 -6.55 -15.24
CA GLY A 333 2.64 -6.00 -13.87
C GLY A 333 1.63 -4.87 -13.69
N PHE A 334 2.01 -3.86 -12.92
CA PHE A 334 1.17 -2.68 -12.67
C PHE A 334 0.89 -1.82 -13.91
N HIS A 335 1.66 -1.96 -15.00
CA HIS A 335 1.28 -1.29 -16.26
C HIS A 335 0.06 -1.93 -16.91
N ALA A 336 -0.15 -3.23 -16.69
CA ALA A 336 -1.25 -3.97 -17.27
C ALA A 336 -2.51 -3.98 -16.39
N LEU A 337 -2.35 -4.17 -15.08
CA LEU A 337 -3.46 -4.23 -14.15
C LEU A 337 -3.04 -3.61 -12.82
N ASP A 338 -3.87 -2.72 -12.28
CA ASP A 338 -3.70 -2.16 -10.95
C ASP A 338 -5.06 -1.92 -10.28
N ARG A 339 -5.04 -1.81 -8.95
CA ARG A 339 -6.20 -1.57 -8.10
C ARG A 339 -5.97 -0.38 -7.19
N TRP A 340 -6.98 0.48 -7.06
CA TRP A 340 -7.01 1.57 -6.09
C TRP A 340 -8.09 1.30 -5.04
N ARG A 341 -7.68 1.28 -3.77
CA ARG A 341 -8.53 0.87 -2.63
C ARG A 341 -8.98 2.01 -1.73
N ASN A 342 -8.38 3.19 -1.87
CA ASN A 342 -8.78 4.34 -1.07
C ASN A 342 -10.18 4.81 -1.45
N ASP A 343 -10.89 5.36 -0.47
CA ASP A 343 -12.11 6.13 -0.71
C ASP A 343 -11.72 7.48 -1.33
N ILE A 344 -11.93 7.63 -2.64
CA ILE A 344 -11.48 8.79 -3.40
C ILE A 344 -12.55 9.89 -3.37
N SER A 345 -12.17 11.07 -2.87
CA SER A 345 -13.00 12.28 -2.85
C SER A 345 -12.56 13.33 -3.87
N GLY A 346 -13.13 14.54 -3.83
CA GLY A 346 -12.67 15.69 -4.65
C GLY A 346 -13.53 16.00 -5.88
N THR A 347 -13.16 17.05 -6.60
CA THR A 347 -13.93 17.60 -7.73
C THR A 347 -13.32 17.29 -9.09
N GLY A 348 -12.12 16.72 -9.12
CA GLY A 348 -11.40 16.37 -10.35
C GLY A 348 -12.01 15.17 -11.07
N LYS A 349 -11.84 15.15 -12.40
CA LYS A 349 -12.27 14.08 -13.30
C LYS A 349 -11.18 13.02 -13.46
N LEU A 350 -11.57 11.75 -13.55
CA LEU A 350 -10.69 10.65 -13.94
C LEU A 350 -10.78 10.38 -15.45
N THR A 351 -9.65 10.40 -16.15
CA THR A 351 -9.54 10.00 -17.57
C THR A 351 -8.71 8.73 -17.70
N LYS A 352 -9.33 7.63 -18.16
CA LYS A 352 -8.68 6.35 -18.40
C LYS A 352 -8.30 6.18 -19.87
N LYS A 353 -7.00 6.00 -20.12
CA LYS A 353 -6.36 5.77 -21.42
C LYS A 353 -5.49 4.51 -21.37
N GLY A 354 -4.99 4.12 -22.54
CA GLY A 354 -4.13 2.96 -22.72
C GLY A 354 -4.88 1.64 -22.53
N THR A 355 -4.23 0.54 -22.90
CA THR A 355 -4.83 -0.79 -23.02
C THR A 355 -5.01 -1.54 -21.68
N GLY A 356 -4.36 -1.11 -20.60
CA GLY A 356 -4.45 -1.79 -19.29
C GLY A 356 -5.79 -1.61 -18.56
N THR A 357 -5.93 -2.28 -17.42
CA THR A 357 -7.10 -2.27 -16.54
C THR A 357 -6.81 -1.54 -15.24
N LEU A 358 -7.66 -0.58 -14.88
CA LEU A 358 -7.68 0.02 -13.54
C LEU A 358 -8.93 -0.43 -12.80
N LYS A 359 -8.76 -1.00 -11.60
CA LYS A 359 -9.85 -1.36 -10.69
C LYS A 359 -10.04 -0.30 -9.61
N LEU A 360 -11.28 0.06 -9.31
CA LEU A 360 -11.65 0.99 -8.25
C LEU A 360 -12.44 0.24 -7.16
N GLU A 361 -11.79 -0.03 -6.04
CA GLU A 361 -12.33 -0.81 -4.91
C GLU A 361 -12.93 0.07 -3.78
N GLY A 362 -12.55 1.35 -3.72
CA GLY A 362 -13.00 2.28 -2.67
C GLY A 362 -14.45 2.78 -2.83
N ASN A 363 -15.04 3.25 -1.73
CA ASN A 363 -16.35 3.90 -1.69
C ASN A 363 -16.23 5.37 -2.13
N ASN A 364 -16.12 5.58 -3.43
CA ASN A 364 -15.74 6.87 -3.97
C ASN A 364 -16.86 7.92 -3.92
N THR A 365 -16.48 9.19 -3.71
CA THR A 365 -17.39 10.34 -3.67
C THR A 365 -16.99 11.49 -4.59
N TYR A 366 -15.94 11.35 -5.39
CA TYR A 366 -15.50 12.40 -6.30
C TYR A 366 -16.62 12.79 -7.29
N SER A 367 -16.70 14.07 -7.62
CA SER A 367 -17.80 14.64 -8.42
C SER A 367 -17.43 15.02 -9.85
N GLY A 368 -16.14 15.01 -10.21
CA GLY A 368 -15.69 15.43 -11.54
C GLY A 368 -16.03 14.46 -12.68
N GLY A 369 -16.48 13.24 -12.33
CA GLY A 369 -16.88 12.21 -13.29
C GLY A 369 -15.71 11.42 -13.89
N ILE A 370 -16.05 10.57 -14.84
CA ILE A 370 -15.15 9.64 -15.50
C ILE A 370 -15.22 9.82 -17.02
N ARG A 371 -14.07 9.77 -17.68
CA ARG A 371 -13.91 9.61 -19.12
C ARG A 371 -13.08 8.37 -19.41
N ILE A 372 -13.60 7.42 -20.18
CA ILE A 372 -12.87 6.23 -20.63
C ILE A 372 -12.62 6.37 -22.12
N ASP A 373 -11.36 6.54 -22.51
CA ASP A 373 -10.97 6.60 -23.90
C ASP A 373 -10.49 5.24 -24.42
N GLN A 374 -9.81 4.44 -23.59
CA GLN A 374 -9.26 3.12 -23.92
C GLN A 374 -9.07 2.23 -22.68
N GLY A 375 -8.92 0.92 -22.92
CA GLY A 375 -8.69 -0.09 -21.88
C GLY A 375 -9.91 -0.31 -21.00
N THR A 376 -9.70 -0.83 -19.80
CA THR A 376 -10.79 -1.17 -18.87
C THR A 376 -10.74 -0.30 -17.62
N LEU A 377 -11.89 0.23 -17.22
CA LEU A 377 -12.13 0.74 -15.88
C LEU A 377 -13.14 -0.19 -15.20
N GLU A 378 -12.71 -0.87 -14.14
CA GLU A 378 -13.52 -1.81 -13.38
C GLU A 378 -13.95 -1.16 -12.06
N GLY A 379 -15.23 -1.31 -11.70
CA GLY A 379 -15.78 -0.85 -10.42
C GLY A 379 -16.11 -2.03 -9.53
N ASP A 380 -15.43 -2.10 -8.38
CA ASP A 380 -15.46 -3.24 -7.45
C ASP A 380 -16.17 -2.85 -6.14
N SER A 381 -16.85 -1.71 -6.12
CA SER A 381 -17.67 -1.25 -5.00
C SER A 381 -18.94 -0.53 -5.49
N LYS A 382 -19.95 -0.49 -4.63
CA LYS A 382 -21.26 0.12 -4.93
C LYS A 382 -21.15 1.56 -5.46
N THR A 383 -20.16 2.34 -5.02
CA THR A 383 -19.97 3.73 -5.45
C THR A 383 -18.62 3.97 -6.11
N ALA A 384 -17.99 2.93 -6.68
CA ALA A 384 -16.68 3.00 -7.32
C ALA A 384 -16.55 4.14 -8.34
N PHE A 385 -17.63 4.46 -9.07
CA PHE A 385 -17.64 5.52 -10.10
C PHE A 385 -17.97 6.92 -9.59
N GLY A 386 -18.07 7.12 -8.26
CA GLY A 386 -18.28 8.43 -7.66
C GLY A 386 -19.67 9.02 -7.93
N ARG A 387 -19.75 10.35 -7.87
CA ARG A 387 -21.02 11.11 -7.98
C ARG A 387 -21.25 11.75 -9.36
N GLY A 388 -20.23 11.81 -10.20
CA GLY A 388 -20.28 12.50 -11.49
C GLY A 388 -20.78 11.64 -12.65
N ASP A 389 -20.76 12.24 -13.84
CA ASP A 389 -21.07 11.57 -15.11
C ASP A 389 -20.01 10.53 -15.49
N VAL A 390 -20.41 9.52 -16.26
CA VAL A 390 -19.50 8.54 -16.87
C VAL A 390 -19.65 8.58 -18.39
N SER A 391 -18.54 8.86 -19.09
CA SER A 391 -18.46 8.87 -20.56
C SER A 391 -17.51 7.79 -21.05
N ASN A 392 -18.02 6.73 -21.67
CA ASN A 392 -17.23 5.70 -22.34
C ASN A 392 -17.12 5.98 -23.85
N ASN A 393 -15.95 6.45 -24.29
CA ASN A 393 -15.68 6.84 -25.67
C ASN A 393 -15.09 5.72 -26.53
N GLY A 394 -14.56 4.68 -25.94
CA GLY A 394 -13.91 3.58 -26.69
C GLY A 394 -13.20 2.53 -25.86
N GLY A 395 -13.45 2.46 -24.55
CA GLY A 395 -12.95 1.39 -23.69
C GLY A 395 -14.07 0.51 -23.15
N THR A 396 -13.75 -0.20 -22.08
CA THR A 396 -14.69 -1.03 -21.32
C THR A 396 -14.95 -0.39 -19.96
N LEU A 397 -16.22 -0.11 -19.66
CA LEU A 397 -16.66 0.10 -18.29
C LEU A 397 -17.17 -1.24 -17.78
N LYS A 398 -16.55 -1.77 -16.73
CA LYS A 398 -16.89 -3.07 -16.15
C LYS A 398 -17.41 -2.91 -14.74
N GLU A 399 -18.55 -3.53 -14.48
CA GLU A 399 -19.20 -3.62 -13.19
C GLU A 399 -18.92 -5.00 -12.60
N GLU A 400 -18.28 -5.07 -11.43
CA GLU A 400 -17.80 -6.30 -10.80
C GLU A 400 -18.23 -6.37 -9.31
N VAL A 401 -19.49 -6.06 -9.01
CA VAL A 401 -20.04 -6.09 -7.65
C VAL A 401 -21.19 -7.09 -7.58
N SER A 402 -21.19 -7.95 -6.57
CA SER A 402 -22.42 -8.68 -6.23
C SER A 402 -23.43 -7.70 -5.62
N GLY A 403 -24.55 -7.51 -6.31
CA GLY A 403 -25.59 -6.55 -5.99
C GLY A 403 -25.52 -5.29 -6.83
N LYS A 404 -25.76 -4.15 -6.18
CA LYS A 404 -25.98 -2.89 -6.91
C LYS A 404 -24.72 -2.05 -7.00
N LEU A 405 -24.30 -1.72 -8.23
CA LEU A 405 -23.36 -0.64 -8.52
C LEU A 405 -24.10 0.65 -8.95
N VAL A 406 -23.59 1.82 -8.57
CA VAL A 406 -24.19 3.12 -8.87
C VAL A 406 -23.29 3.97 -9.77
N ILE A 407 -23.86 4.48 -10.87
CA ILE A 407 -23.34 5.66 -11.59
C ILE A 407 -24.07 6.89 -11.05
N GLY A 408 -23.30 7.81 -10.47
CA GLY A 408 -23.83 8.96 -9.74
C GLY A 408 -24.54 10.01 -10.61
N GLY A 409 -24.08 10.20 -11.85
CA GLY A 409 -24.63 11.14 -12.82
C GLY A 409 -25.21 10.47 -14.07
N ASP A 410 -25.03 11.13 -15.21
CA ASP A 410 -25.41 10.59 -16.52
C ASP A 410 -24.43 9.51 -16.99
N TYR A 411 -24.92 8.55 -17.77
CA TYR A 411 -24.11 7.58 -18.49
C TYR A 411 -24.16 7.82 -20.00
N LYS A 412 -22.99 7.90 -20.64
CA LYS A 412 -22.86 8.08 -22.10
C LYS A 412 -21.87 7.07 -22.67
N GLN A 413 -22.32 6.23 -23.61
CA GLN A 413 -21.47 5.30 -24.35
C GLN A 413 -21.43 5.64 -25.85
N SER A 414 -20.23 5.59 -26.43
CA SER A 414 -20.01 5.71 -27.87
C SER A 414 -20.24 4.38 -28.59
N ALA A 415 -20.23 4.39 -29.93
CA ALA A 415 -20.34 3.15 -30.71
C ALA A 415 -19.16 2.19 -30.54
N LYS A 416 -18.03 2.65 -30.00
CA LYS A 416 -16.82 1.85 -29.75
C LYS A 416 -16.72 1.35 -28.30
N GLY A 417 -17.59 1.83 -27.41
CA GLY A 417 -17.54 1.47 -26.00
C GLY A 417 -18.21 0.12 -25.73
N ILE A 418 -17.73 -0.55 -24.69
CA ILE A 418 -18.31 -1.76 -24.12
C ILE A 418 -18.76 -1.44 -22.69
N LEU A 419 -20.01 -1.76 -22.37
CA LEU A 419 -20.48 -1.85 -20.99
C LEU A 419 -20.53 -3.34 -20.64
N GLU A 420 -19.81 -3.75 -19.61
CA GLU A 420 -19.79 -5.13 -19.12
C GLU A 420 -20.42 -5.21 -17.73
N LEU A 421 -21.42 -6.09 -17.58
CA LEU A 421 -22.07 -6.37 -16.30
C LEU A 421 -21.75 -7.79 -15.86
N ASN A 422 -21.26 -7.95 -14.64
CA ASN A 422 -21.13 -9.24 -14.00
C ASN A 422 -22.47 -9.62 -13.35
N LEU A 423 -23.00 -10.79 -13.72
CA LEU A 423 -24.29 -11.30 -13.27
C LEU A 423 -24.08 -12.65 -12.58
N SER A 424 -23.87 -12.57 -11.27
CA SER A 424 -23.76 -13.66 -10.29
C SER A 424 -25.08 -13.99 -9.59
N GLY A 425 -26.07 -13.08 -9.61
CA GLY A 425 -27.34 -13.29 -8.92
C GLY A 425 -28.43 -12.26 -9.22
N LYS A 426 -29.62 -12.49 -8.66
CA LYS A 426 -30.83 -11.68 -8.92
C LYS A 426 -30.77 -10.22 -8.45
N ASN A 427 -29.81 -9.89 -7.60
CA ASN A 427 -29.66 -8.56 -7.04
C ASN A 427 -28.69 -7.69 -7.87
N ASP A 428 -28.04 -8.28 -8.87
CA ASP A 428 -27.03 -7.60 -9.67
C ASP A 428 -27.68 -6.56 -10.57
N LEU A 429 -27.25 -5.32 -10.39
CA LEU A 429 -27.93 -4.17 -10.98
C LEU A 429 -26.97 -2.99 -11.16
N LEU A 430 -26.87 -2.49 -12.38
CA LEU A 430 -26.32 -1.17 -12.63
C LEU A 430 -27.40 -0.10 -12.46
N HIS A 431 -27.26 0.75 -11.45
CA HIS A 431 -28.15 1.89 -11.22
C HIS A 431 -27.52 3.20 -11.70
N ILE A 432 -28.04 3.74 -12.80
CA ILE A 432 -27.67 5.06 -13.31
C ILE A 432 -28.64 6.08 -12.72
N LYS A 433 -28.15 6.99 -11.89
CA LYS A 433 -29.02 8.00 -11.27
C LYS A 433 -29.55 9.02 -12.26
N GLY A 434 -28.81 9.30 -13.34
CA GLY A 434 -29.17 10.26 -14.37
C GLY A 434 -29.72 9.61 -15.65
N LYS A 435 -29.43 10.27 -16.77
CA LYS A 435 -29.81 9.89 -18.13
C LYS A 435 -28.85 8.85 -18.69
N ALA A 436 -29.33 7.95 -19.53
CA ALA A 436 -28.49 6.95 -20.19
C ALA A 436 -28.52 7.11 -21.72
N LYS A 437 -27.36 7.40 -22.31
CA LYS A 437 -27.16 7.41 -23.77
C LYS A 437 -26.36 6.18 -24.18
N MET A 438 -26.99 5.28 -24.92
CA MET A 438 -26.47 3.94 -25.22
C MET A 438 -26.18 3.78 -26.71
N LYS A 439 -25.01 3.20 -27.01
CA LYS A 439 -24.52 2.76 -28.32
C LYS A 439 -23.53 1.59 -28.08
N GLY A 440 -22.99 0.99 -29.13
CA GLY A 440 -21.91 0.01 -28.98
C GLY A 440 -22.38 -1.28 -28.31
N THR A 441 -21.50 -1.92 -27.54
CA THR A 441 -21.77 -3.26 -26.98
C THR A 441 -22.26 -3.18 -25.54
N LEU A 442 -23.26 -4.00 -25.20
CA LEU A 442 -23.53 -4.46 -23.84
C LEU A 442 -23.10 -5.92 -23.73
N ARG A 443 -22.16 -6.21 -22.83
CA ARG A 443 -21.73 -7.57 -22.51
C ARG A 443 -22.31 -7.99 -21.17
N LEU A 444 -22.94 -9.15 -21.17
CA LEU A 444 -23.51 -9.80 -20.00
C LEU A 444 -22.63 -11.00 -19.66
N HIS A 445 -21.90 -10.92 -18.55
CA HIS A 445 -21.05 -11.98 -18.06
C HIS A 445 -21.76 -12.69 -16.91
N PHE A 446 -22.33 -13.86 -17.19
CA PHE A 446 -23.00 -14.69 -16.19
C PHE A 446 -21.94 -15.55 -15.48
N THR A 447 -21.93 -15.49 -14.16
CA THR A 447 -21.03 -16.25 -13.29
C THR A 447 -21.84 -17.15 -12.36
N ASP A 448 -21.17 -18.05 -11.63
CA ASP A 448 -21.80 -18.93 -10.64
C ASP A 448 -22.97 -19.79 -11.17
N ASN A 449 -22.92 -20.16 -12.46
CA ASN A 449 -24.01 -20.84 -13.18
C ASN A 449 -25.36 -20.11 -13.08
N TYR A 450 -25.34 -18.79 -12.90
CA TYR A 450 -26.55 -18.00 -12.74
C TYR A 450 -27.37 -17.95 -14.04
N ALA A 451 -28.61 -18.42 -13.94
CA ALA A 451 -29.65 -18.22 -14.95
C ALA A 451 -30.64 -17.16 -14.43
N PRO A 452 -30.79 -16.01 -15.11
CA PRO A 452 -31.74 -14.98 -14.70
C PRO A 452 -33.19 -15.46 -14.89
N ALA A 453 -34.10 -14.96 -14.07
CA ALA A 453 -35.53 -15.12 -14.31
C ALA A 453 -35.99 -14.26 -15.50
N ASP A 454 -37.06 -14.67 -16.19
CA ASP A 454 -37.69 -13.83 -17.21
C ASP A 454 -38.17 -12.51 -16.60
N GLY A 455 -37.83 -11.38 -17.22
CA GLY A 455 -38.11 -10.05 -16.70
C GLY A 455 -37.09 -9.49 -15.70
N SER A 456 -35.97 -10.19 -15.46
CA SER A 456 -34.91 -9.70 -14.55
C SER A 456 -34.37 -8.34 -15.00
N THR A 457 -34.43 -7.33 -14.12
CA THR A 457 -33.90 -5.99 -14.39
C THR A 457 -32.40 -5.96 -14.14
N ILE A 458 -31.63 -5.45 -15.11
CA ILE A 458 -30.15 -5.41 -15.06
C ILE A 458 -29.58 -3.98 -15.10
N ILE A 459 -30.34 -3.01 -15.61
CA ILE A 459 -29.94 -1.60 -15.62
C ILE A 459 -31.15 -0.73 -15.32
N THR A 460 -31.01 0.28 -14.47
CA THR A 460 -32.02 1.32 -14.22
C THR A 460 -31.47 2.71 -14.55
N TYR A 461 -32.34 3.63 -14.99
CA TYR A 461 -32.01 5.02 -15.36
C TYR A 461 -33.23 5.93 -15.31
N GLN A 462 -33.05 7.25 -15.32
CA GLN A 462 -34.17 8.20 -15.40
C GLN A 462 -34.82 8.22 -16.79
N ASN A 463 -34.00 8.39 -17.83
CA ASN A 463 -34.45 8.34 -19.22
C ASN A 463 -33.37 7.71 -20.11
N ARG A 464 -33.77 7.24 -21.29
CA ARG A 464 -32.88 6.60 -22.26
C ARG A 464 -32.87 7.34 -23.60
N HIS A 465 -31.68 7.44 -24.18
CA HIS A 465 -31.47 7.81 -25.57
C HIS A 465 -30.64 6.74 -26.29
N GLY A 466 -31.21 6.14 -27.34
CA GLY A 466 -30.55 5.07 -28.11
C GLY A 466 -30.65 3.68 -27.47
N ALA A 467 -29.93 2.73 -28.03
CA ALA A 467 -29.86 1.33 -27.60
C ALA A 467 -28.44 0.80 -27.86
N PHE A 468 -28.05 -0.27 -27.16
CA PHE A 468 -26.83 -0.99 -27.53
C PHE A 468 -27.01 -1.62 -28.92
N SER A 469 -25.96 -1.52 -29.74
CA SER A 469 -25.92 -2.02 -31.11
C SER A 469 -25.65 -3.53 -31.17
N SER A 470 -24.99 -4.07 -30.14
CA SER A 470 -24.73 -5.50 -29.99
C SER A 470 -24.90 -5.91 -28.52
N ILE A 471 -25.39 -7.14 -28.33
CA ILE A 471 -25.47 -7.79 -27.03
C ILE A 471 -24.57 -9.03 -27.08
N GLU A 472 -23.62 -9.11 -26.16
CA GLU A 472 -22.74 -10.25 -25.98
C GLU A 472 -23.10 -10.98 -24.69
N THR A 473 -23.05 -12.31 -24.70
CA THR A 473 -23.31 -13.14 -23.51
C THR A 473 -22.15 -14.10 -23.31
N VAL A 474 -21.62 -14.13 -22.10
CA VAL A 474 -20.55 -15.05 -21.68
C VAL A 474 -21.04 -15.78 -20.43
N GLY A 475 -20.80 -17.08 -20.33
CA GLY A 475 -21.12 -17.88 -19.13
C GLY A 475 -22.61 -18.20 -18.90
N LEU A 476 -23.52 -17.77 -19.79
CA LEU A 476 -24.93 -18.15 -19.70
C LEU A 476 -25.08 -19.68 -19.88
N PRO A 477 -25.84 -20.38 -19.02
CA PRO A 477 -26.05 -21.82 -19.20
C PRO A 477 -26.67 -22.13 -20.57
N SER A 478 -26.21 -23.21 -21.18
CA SER A 478 -26.40 -23.48 -22.61
C SER A 478 -27.87 -23.67 -23.02
N GLU A 479 -28.70 -24.12 -22.09
CA GLU A 479 -30.14 -24.29 -22.20
C GLU A 479 -30.93 -22.97 -22.22
N TYR A 480 -30.28 -21.83 -21.97
CA TYR A 480 -30.94 -20.53 -22.01
C TYR A 480 -30.45 -19.67 -23.18
N LYS A 481 -31.35 -18.80 -23.62
CA LYS A 481 -31.07 -17.63 -24.47
C LYS A 481 -31.63 -16.40 -23.79
N VAL A 482 -30.89 -15.29 -23.83
CA VAL A 482 -31.35 -14.00 -23.33
C VAL A 482 -31.47 -12.97 -24.45
N GLU A 483 -32.50 -12.14 -24.36
CA GLU A 483 -32.73 -10.95 -25.19
C GLU A 483 -32.90 -9.74 -24.27
N VAL A 484 -32.49 -8.56 -24.73
CA VAL A 484 -32.56 -7.33 -23.94
C VAL A 484 -33.81 -6.54 -24.30
N ILE A 485 -34.66 -6.25 -23.31
CA ILE A 485 -35.87 -5.46 -23.47
C ILE A 485 -35.67 -4.09 -22.84
N TYR A 486 -35.85 -3.05 -23.64
CA TYR A 486 -35.72 -1.66 -23.21
C TYR A 486 -37.07 -1.10 -22.77
N LYS A 487 -37.13 -0.56 -21.56
CA LYS A 487 -38.28 0.20 -21.03
C LYS A 487 -37.93 1.69 -20.93
N SER A 488 -38.85 2.50 -20.40
CA SER A 488 -38.64 3.95 -20.27
C SER A 488 -37.61 4.31 -19.19
N ASN A 489 -37.49 3.49 -18.15
CA ASN A 489 -36.64 3.73 -16.97
C ASN A 489 -35.74 2.53 -16.59
N HIS A 490 -35.75 1.44 -17.36
CA HIS A 490 -34.91 0.28 -17.08
C HIS A 490 -34.68 -0.61 -18.31
N ILE A 491 -33.73 -1.54 -18.18
CA ILE A 491 -33.50 -2.65 -19.09
C ILE A 491 -33.71 -3.94 -18.31
N GLN A 492 -34.46 -4.85 -18.92
CA GLN A 492 -34.70 -6.19 -18.40
C GLN A 492 -34.33 -7.26 -19.41
N LEU A 493 -34.07 -8.47 -18.91
CA LEU A 493 -33.78 -9.65 -19.72
C LEU A 493 -35.09 -10.39 -20.04
N LYS A 494 -35.28 -10.74 -21.30
CA LYS A 494 -36.22 -11.78 -21.73
C LYS A 494 -35.45 -13.09 -21.81
N VAL A 495 -35.88 -14.10 -21.07
CA VAL A 495 -35.19 -15.39 -20.96
C VAL A 495 -36.03 -16.45 -21.64
N LYS A 496 -35.42 -17.24 -22.52
CA LYS A 496 -36.06 -18.34 -23.24
C LYS A 496 -35.25 -19.61 -23.01
N ALA A 497 -35.92 -20.72 -22.74
CA ALA A 497 -35.32 -22.03 -22.87
C ALA A 497 -35.01 -22.27 -24.36
N LYS A 498 -33.85 -22.87 -24.64
CA LYS A 498 -33.45 -23.29 -25.98
C LYS A 498 -34.08 -24.62 -26.36
#